data_AF-A0A518D527-F1
#
_entry.id   AF-A0A518D527-F1
#
_cell.length_a   1.000
_cell.length_b   1.000
_cell.length_c   1.000
_cell.angle_alpha   90.00
_cell.angle_beta   90.00
_cell.angle_gamma   90.00
#
_symmetry.space_group_name_H-M   'P 1'
#
loop_
_entity.id
_entity.type
_entity.pdbx_description
1 polymer ?
#
loop_
_entity_poly.entity_id
_entity_poly.type
_entity_poly.pdbx_seq_one_letter_code
_entity_poly.pdbx_strand_id
1 'polypeptide(L)'
;MKNDLGVQIEPAQLKTLRTIGLALASGAVLFATIATALPFISGGAPAPSDVEPDTGVVQVLSMVHGFLFMTTIVMAAAMPSILAAKVTPQQAHAPYILRWALVEGPALFGSVIVLLAGLGGVLPGESMYYLNLVSTVAMVTFVLTDLGRLKG
;
A
#
# COMPACT_ATOMS: atom_id res chain seq x y z
N MET A 1 23.57 12.71 -11.55
CA MET A 1 23.21 11.31 -11.90
C MET A 1 21.82 11.32 -12.51
N LYS A 2 21.62 10.69 -13.68
CA LYS A 2 20.28 10.45 -14.21
C LYS A 2 19.75 9.16 -13.59
N ASN A 3 18.58 9.21 -12.97
CA ASN A 3 17.93 8.04 -12.37
C ASN A 3 17.17 7.22 -13.43
N ASP A 4 16.46 6.17 -12.99
CA ASP A 4 15.61 5.30 -13.82
C ASP A 4 14.47 6.04 -14.53
N LEU A 5 14.13 7.26 -14.08
CA LEU A 5 13.18 8.16 -14.73
C LEU A 5 13.86 9.20 -15.65
N GLY A 6 15.19 9.15 -15.80
CA GLY A 6 15.96 10.07 -16.63
C GLY A 6 16.10 11.49 -16.06
N VAL A 7 15.64 11.71 -14.82
CA VAL A 7 15.63 13.03 -14.17
C VAL A 7 16.87 13.19 -13.28
N GLN A 8 17.44 14.40 -13.23
CA GLN A 8 18.48 14.74 -12.27
C GLN A 8 17.85 15.13 -10.94
N ILE A 9 18.25 14.45 -9.86
CA ILE A 9 17.78 14.69 -8.49
C ILE A 9 18.90 15.38 -7.71
N GLU A 10 18.58 16.49 -7.04
CA GLU A 10 19.52 17.16 -6.14
C GLU A 10 19.67 16.41 -4.80
N PRO A 11 20.82 16.52 -4.11
CA PRO A 11 21.03 15.84 -2.81
C PRO A 11 19.97 16.18 -1.75
N ALA A 12 19.50 17.42 -1.73
CA ALA A 12 18.44 17.86 -0.82
C ALA A 12 17.11 17.15 -1.11
N GLN A 13 16.74 17.02 -2.39
CA GLN A 13 15.54 16.31 -2.82
C GLN A 13 15.65 14.80 -2.54
N LEU A 14 16.84 14.22 -2.71
CA LEU A 14 17.10 12.82 -2.38
C LEU A 14 16.86 12.52 -0.89
N LYS A 15 17.32 13.41 0.00
CA LYS A 15 17.06 13.27 1.44
C LYS A 15 15.56 13.32 1.72
N THR A 16 14.85 14.27 1.13
CA THR A 16 13.39 14.40 1.26
C THR A 16 12.67 13.14 0.76
N LEU A 17 13.02 12.63 -0.42
CA LEU A 17 12.44 11.40 -0.98
C LEU A 17 12.67 10.19 -0.07
N ARG A 18 13.86 10.05 0.53
CA ARG A 18 14.14 8.97 1.49
C ARG A 18 13.27 9.09 2.73
N THR A 19 13.15 10.28 3.29
CA THR A 19 12.28 10.51 4.46
C THR A 19 10.83 10.17 4.14
N ILE A 20 10.31 10.66 3.02
CA ILE A 20 8.93 10.40 2.60
C ILE A 20 8.72 8.90 2.34
N GLY A 21 9.58 8.26 1.55
CA GLY A 21 9.44 6.84 1.22
C GLY A 21 9.50 5.96 2.47
N LEU A 22 10.44 6.20 3.38
CA LEU A 22 10.51 5.45 4.64
C LEU A 22 9.30 5.71 5.54
N ALA A 23 8.81 6.95 5.61
CA ALA A 23 7.60 7.28 6.37
C ALA A 23 6.39 6.52 5.82
N LEU A 24 6.18 6.53 4.50
CA LEU A 24 5.10 5.80 3.83
C LEU A 24 5.19 4.29 4.09
N ALA A 25 6.36 3.68 3.87
CA ALA A 25 6.56 2.25 4.11
C ALA A 25 6.32 1.87 5.58
N SER A 26 6.84 2.67 6.51
CA SER A 26 6.64 2.43 7.94
C SER A 26 5.19 2.58 8.38
N GLY A 27 4.47 3.57 7.84
CA GLY A 27 3.04 3.79 8.09
C GLY A 27 2.20 2.61 7.59
N ALA A 28 2.48 2.13 6.38
CA ALA A 28 1.80 0.97 5.81
C ALA A 28 2.04 -0.31 6.62
N VAL A 29 3.29 -0.56 7.07
CA VAL A 29 3.62 -1.69 7.94
C VAL A 29 2.91 -1.59 9.28
N LEU A 30 2.95 -0.43 9.92
CA LEU A 30 2.29 -0.19 11.19
C LEU A 30 0.78 -0.43 11.08
N PHE A 31 0.15 0.11 10.04
CA PHE A 31 -1.28 -0.04 9.83
C PHE A 31 -1.69 -1.49 9.56
N ALA A 32 -0.96 -2.21 8.70
CA ALA A 32 -1.21 -3.63 8.47
C ALA A 32 -1.01 -4.48 9.72
N THR A 33 -0.01 -4.13 10.55
CA THR A 33 0.23 -4.80 11.85
C THR A 33 -0.97 -4.60 12.77
N ILE A 34 -1.47 -3.36 12.89
CA ILE A 34 -2.65 -3.06 13.70
C ILE A 34 -3.89 -3.77 13.14
N ALA A 35 -4.13 -3.70 11.83
CA ALA A 35 -5.26 -4.35 11.18
C ALA A 35 -5.29 -5.86 11.42
N THR A 36 -4.11 -6.49 11.44
CA THR A 36 -3.97 -7.93 11.67
C THR A 36 -4.07 -8.28 13.15
N ALA A 37 -3.48 -7.49 14.04
CA ALA A 37 -3.37 -7.81 15.46
C ALA A 37 -4.64 -7.42 16.26
N LEU A 38 -5.29 -6.32 15.91
CA LEU A 38 -6.41 -5.78 16.66
C LEU A 38 -7.55 -6.79 16.87
N PRO A 39 -7.97 -7.60 15.87
CA PRO A 39 -9.00 -8.62 16.05
C PRO A 39 -8.66 -9.66 17.13
N PHE A 40 -7.38 -9.99 17.33
CA PHE A 40 -6.93 -10.93 18.34
C PHE A 40 -6.78 -10.27 19.72
N ILE A 41 -6.38 -9.00 19.77
CA ILE A 41 -6.18 -8.23 21.01
C ILE A 41 -7.53 -7.80 21.61
N SER A 42 -8.50 -7.42 20.78
CA SER A 42 -9.84 -7.04 21.23
C SER A 42 -10.67 -8.23 21.73
N GLY A 43 -10.07 -9.42 21.80
CA GLY A 43 -10.72 -10.64 22.25
C GLY A 43 -11.72 -11.19 21.25
N GLY A 44 -11.67 -10.73 19.98
CA GLY A 44 -12.54 -11.11 18.87
C GLY A 44 -13.94 -11.40 19.38
N ALA A 45 -14.68 -10.36 19.78
CA ALA A 45 -15.99 -10.49 20.41
C ALA A 45 -16.73 -11.63 19.71
N PRO A 46 -16.98 -12.77 20.39
CA PRO A 46 -17.64 -13.89 19.75
C PRO A 46 -18.91 -13.30 19.17
N ALA A 47 -19.09 -13.45 17.85
CA ALA A 47 -20.36 -13.11 17.24
C ALA A 47 -21.42 -13.74 18.15
N PRO A 48 -22.48 -13.02 18.54
CA PRO A 48 -23.62 -13.65 19.17
C PRO A 48 -23.88 -14.93 18.38
N SER A 49 -24.10 -16.07 19.03
CA SER A 49 -24.18 -17.40 18.39
C SER A 49 -25.18 -17.49 17.23
N ASP A 50 -25.97 -16.44 17.04
CA ASP A 50 -27.09 -16.29 16.13
C ASP A 50 -26.80 -15.26 15.01
N VAL A 51 -25.61 -14.64 14.97
CA VAL A 51 -25.18 -13.71 13.91
C VAL A 51 -24.12 -14.40 13.06
N GLU A 52 -24.52 -14.85 11.86
CA GLU A 52 -23.57 -15.35 10.88
C GLU A 52 -22.58 -14.23 10.49
N PRO A 53 -21.28 -14.54 10.35
CA PRO A 53 -20.32 -13.58 9.83
C PRO A 53 -20.76 -13.06 8.46
N ASP A 54 -20.88 -11.74 8.30
CA ASP A 54 -21.21 -11.13 7.00
C ASP A 54 -20.00 -11.19 6.06
N THR A 55 -19.83 -12.34 5.41
CA THR A 55 -18.75 -12.58 4.45
C THR A 55 -18.99 -11.88 3.11
N GLY A 56 -20.24 -11.56 2.77
CA GLY A 56 -20.63 -10.99 1.48
C GLY A 56 -20.00 -9.63 1.24
N VAL A 57 -20.04 -8.74 2.23
CA VAL A 57 -19.42 -7.41 2.12
C VAL A 57 -17.89 -7.52 2.00
N VAL A 58 -17.25 -8.35 2.81
CA VAL A 58 -15.79 -8.56 2.78
C VAL A 58 -15.34 -9.13 1.44
N GLN A 59 -16.11 -10.04 0.86
CA GLN A 59 -15.84 -10.63 -0.44
C GLN A 59 -15.91 -9.58 -1.56
N VAL A 60 -16.97 -8.78 -1.60
CA VAL A 60 -17.13 -7.71 -2.61
C VAL A 60 -16.00 -6.70 -2.49
N LEU A 61 -15.66 -6.28 -1.26
CA LEU A 61 -14.55 -5.35 -1.03
C LEU A 61 -13.21 -5.94 -1.50
N SER A 62 -12.96 -7.23 -1.24
CA SER A 62 -11.74 -7.92 -1.68
C SER A 62 -11.63 -8.00 -3.21
N MET A 63 -12.74 -8.23 -3.91
CA MET A 63 -12.77 -8.21 -5.37
C MET A 63 -12.47 -6.82 -5.95
N VAL A 64 -13.11 -5.79 -5.40
CA VAL A 64 -12.88 -4.39 -5.80
C VAL A 64 -11.43 -3.99 -5.51
N HIS A 65 -10.90 -4.40 -4.37
CA HIS A 65 -9.50 -4.17 -3.98
C HIS A 65 -8.53 -4.83 -4.96
N GLY A 66 -8.76 -6.09 -5.33
CA GLY A 66 -7.93 -6.80 -6.31
C GLY A 66 -7.87 -6.06 -7.65
N PHE A 67 -9.02 -5.60 -8.16
CA PHE A 67 -9.07 -4.80 -9.39
C PHE A 67 -8.34 -3.46 -9.25
N LEU A 68 -8.55 -2.75 -8.14
CA LEU A 68 -7.90 -1.48 -7.86
C LEU A 68 -6.38 -1.65 -7.78
N PHE A 69 -5.90 -2.67 -7.07
CA PHE A 69 -4.48 -2.96 -6.91
C PHE A 69 -3.82 -3.28 -8.26
N MET A 70 -4.44 -4.12 -9.09
CA MET A 70 -3.92 -4.43 -10.42
C MET A 70 -3.87 -3.21 -11.35
N THR A 71 -4.87 -2.34 -11.27
CA THR A 71 -4.88 -1.11 -12.08
C THR A 71 -3.79 -0.14 -11.62
N THR A 72 -3.70 0.09 -10.32
CA THR A 72 -2.77 1.06 -9.73
C THR A 72 -1.31 0.62 -9.82
N ILE A 73 -0.99 -0.68 -9.72
CA ILE A 73 0.38 -1.16 -9.86
C ILE A 73 0.89 -0.96 -11.30
N VAL A 74 0.03 -1.15 -12.30
CA VAL A 74 0.34 -0.86 -13.71
C VAL A 74 0.53 0.64 -13.91
N MET A 75 -0.36 1.46 -13.36
CA MET A 75 -0.22 2.92 -13.41
C MET A 75 1.06 3.41 -12.72
N ALA A 76 1.42 2.85 -11.57
CA ALA A 76 2.66 3.17 -10.88
C ALA A 76 3.91 2.77 -11.68
N ALA A 77 3.82 1.74 -12.53
CA ALA A 77 4.92 1.41 -13.43
C ALA A 77 5.04 2.41 -14.60
N ALA A 78 3.93 2.91 -15.14
CA ALA A 78 3.90 3.66 -16.41
C ALA A 78 3.76 5.20 -16.27
N MET A 79 2.90 5.71 -15.39
CA MET A 79 2.64 7.14 -15.24
C MET A 79 3.87 7.98 -14.84
N PRO A 80 4.77 7.52 -13.94
CA PRO A 80 5.88 8.36 -13.48
C PRO A 80 6.87 8.73 -14.59
N SER A 81 7.11 7.86 -15.57
CA SER A 81 8.00 8.17 -16.70
C SER A 81 7.39 9.23 -17.64
N ILE A 82 6.07 9.19 -17.81
CA ILE A 82 5.32 10.21 -18.56
C ILE A 82 5.39 11.56 -17.85
N LEU A 83 5.25 11.57 -16.52
CA LEU A 83 5.36 12.79 -15.72
C LEU A 83 6.80 13.32 -15.70
N ALA A 84 7.79 12.42 -15.59
CA ALA A 84 9.21 12.76 -15.58
C ALA A 84 9.65 13.54 -16.82
N ALA A 85 9.04 13.26 -17.98
CA ALA A 85 9.29 14.01 -19.22
C ALA A 85 8.80 15.47 -19.20
N LYS A 86 7.97 15.85 -18.22
CA LYS A 86 7.29 17.15 -18.15
C LYS A 86 7.67 17.99 -16.93
N VAL A 87 8.44 17.45 -15.99
CA VAL A 87 8.80 18.15 -14.75
C VAL A 87 10.09 18.95 -14.90
N THR A 88 10.16 20.08 -14.20
CA THR A 88 11.41 20.83 -14.05
C THR A 88 12.37 20.13 -13.07
N PRO A 89 13.67 20.47 -13.04
CA PRO A 89 14.61 19.92 -12.06
C PRO A 89 14.14 20.13 -10.60
N GLN A 90 13.48 21.25 -10.31
CA GLN A 90 12.93 21.54 -8.98
C GLN A 90 11.80 20.57 -8.58
N GLN A 91 11.13 19.97 -9.56
CA GLN A 91 10.00 19.05 -9.41
C GLN A 91 10.39 17.58 -9.61
N ALA A 92 11.69 17.27 -9.69
CA ALA A 92 12.21 15.93 -9.96
C ALA A 92 11.74 14.85 -8.97
N HIS A 93 11.31 15.24 -7.77
CA HIS A 93 10.76 14.37 -6.74
C HIS A 93 9.29 13.96 -6.97
N ALA A 94 8.51 14.78 -7.70
CA ALA A 94 7.08 14.57 -7.87
C ALA A 94 6.70 13.24 -8.55
N PRO A 95 7.40 12.77 -9.60
CA PRO A 95 7.12 11.46 -10.21
C PRO A 95 7.24 10.29 -9.23
N TYR A 96 8.24 10.33 -8.33
CA TYR A 96 8.42 9.30 -7.30
C TYR A 96 7.31 9.33 -6.26
N ILE A 97 6.91 10.52 -5.80
CA ILE A 97 5.82 10.65 -4.83
C ILE A 97 4.51 10.16 -5.44
N LEU A 98 4.19 10.56 -6.68
CA LEU A 98 3.00 10.08 -7.38
C LEU A 98 3.01 8.55 -7.49
N ARG A 99 4.17 7.98 -7.83
CA ARG A 99 4.35 6.54 -7.93
C ARG A 99 4.03 5.81 -6.63
N TRP A 100 4.56 6.30 -5.51
CA TRP A 100 4.32 5.71 -4.19
C TRP A 100 2.88 5.90 -3.73
N ALA A 101 2.29 7.07 -3.97
CA ALA A 101 0.88 7.33 -3.63
C ALA A 101 -0.08 6.39 -4.37
N LEU A 102 0.20 6.06 -5.64
CA LEU A 102 -0.62 5.12 -6.42
C LEU A 102 -0.68 3.72 -5.80
N VAL A 103 0.42 3.23 -5.20
CA VAL A 103 0.47 1.90 -4.56
C VAL A 103 0.10 1.94 -3.07
N GLU A 104 0.18 3.11 -2.42
CA GLU A 104 -0.24 3.30 -1.03
C GLU A 104 -1.75 3.12 -0.85
N GLY A 105 -2.58 3.71 -1.73
CA GLY A 105 -4.03 3.62 -1.64
C GLY A 105 -4.54 2.17 -1.53
N PRO A 106 -4.19 1.28 -2.46
CA PRO A 106 -4.51 -0.14 -2.37
C PRO A 106 -3.95 -0.83 -1.12
N ALA A 107 -2.74 -0.49 -0.68
CA ALA A 107 -2.13 -1.07 0.52
C ALA A 107 -2.93 -0.75 1.79
N LEU A 108 -3.36 0.50 1.93
CA LEU A 108 -4.22 0.92 3.04
C LEU A 108 -5.61 0.29 2.92
N PHE A 109 -6.19 0.26 1.72
CA PHE A 109 -7.51 -0.33 1.50
C PHE A 109 -7.53 -1.82 1.84
N GLY A 110 -6.52 -2.58 1.40
CA GLY A 110 -6.40 -4.00 1.73
C GLY A 110 -6.27 -4.25 3.23
N SER A 111 -5.52 -3.39 3.93
CA SER A 111 -5.41 -3.45 5.39
C SER A 111 -6.75 -3.13 6.09
N VAL A 112 -7.53 -2.17 5.57
CA VAL A 112 -8.88 -1.89 6.08
C VAL A 112 -9.80 -3.10 5.91
N ILE A 113 -9.75 -3.79 4.77
CA ILE A 113 -10.56 -5.00 4.54
C ILE A 113 -10.22 -6.08 5.56
N VAL A 114 -8.92 -6.32 5.83
CA VAL A 114 -8.48 -7.28 6.84
C VAL A 114 -8.98 -6.87 8.23
N LEU A 115 -8.88 -5.59 8.58
CA LEU A 115 -9.41 -5.08 9.84
C LEU A 115 -10.92 -5.34 9.96
N LEU A 116 -11.69 -5.00 8.93
CA LEU A 116 -13.15 -5.22 8.92
C LEU A 116 -13.50 -6.71 9.01
N ALA A 117 -12.79 -7.56 8.26
CA ALA A 117 -12.98 -9.02 8.31
C ALA A 117 -12.68 -9.58 9.70
N GLY A 118 -11.65 -9.06 10.37
CA GLY A 118 -11.31 -9.46 11.73
C GLY A 118 -12.32 -9.00 12.77
N LEU A 119 -12.77 -7.74 12.68
CA LEU A 119 -13.81 -7.19 13.57
C LEU A 119 -15.17 -7.87 13.37
N GLY A 120 -15.47 -8.31 12.14
CA GLY A 120 -16.68 -9.09 11.82
C GLY A 120 -16.60 -10.58 12.14
N GLY A 121 -15.50 -11.06 12.75
CA GLY A 121 -15.32 -12.47 13.10
C GLY A 121 -15.10 -13.41 11.91
N VAL A 122 -14.75 -12.89 10.74
CA VAL A 122 -14.58 -13.66 9.49
C VAL A 122 -13.20 -14.31 9.41
N LEU A 123 -12.13 -13.61 9.82
CA LEU A 123 -10.74 -14.08 9.65
C LEU A 123 -10.39 -15.43 10.31
N PRO A 124 -10.96 -15.83 11.47
CA PRO A 124 -10.73 -17.15 12.02
C PRO A 124 -11.28 -18.29 11.13
N GLY A 125 -12.34 -18.03 10.36
CA GLY A 125 -12.98 -19.00 9.46
C GLY A 125 -12.50 -18.93 8.02
N GLU A 126 -12.10 -17.75 7.53
CA GLU A 126 -11.72 -17.51 6.14
C GLU A 126 -10.38 -16.77 6.02
N SER A 127 -9.29 -17.52 6.15
CA SER A 127 -7.92 -17.02 6.05
C SER A 127 -7.55 -16.39 4.69
N MET A 128 -8.35 -16.64 3.64
CA MET A 128 -8.12 -16.08 2.31
C MET A 128 -8.17 -14.55 2.29
N TYR A 129 -8.87 -13.89 3.23
CA TYR A 129 -8.92 -12.43 3.28
C TYR A 129 -7.59 -11.78 3.67
N TYR A 130 -6.62 -12.53 4.22
CA TYR A 130 -5.25 -12.04 4.39
C TYR A 130 -4.54 -11.76 3.05
N LEU A 131 -5.03 -12.29 1.93
CA LEU A 131 -4.50 -11.96 0.60
C LEU A 131 -4.64 -10.47 0.26
N ASN A 132 -5.56 -9.75 0.90
CA ASN A 132 -5.66 -8.30 0.75
C ASN A 132 -4.36 -7.57 1.21
N LEU A 133 -3.56 -8.17 2.10
CA LEU A 133 -2.26 -7.65 2.54
C LEU A 133 -1.16 -7.76 1.48
N VAL A 134 -1.37 -8.52 0.40
CA VAL A 134 -0.40 -8.60 -0.72
C VAL A 134 -0.12 -7.20 -1.29
N SER A 135 -1.14 -6.35 -1.35
CA SER A 135 -1.00 -4.95 -1.77
C SER A 135 -0.05 -4.14 -0.87
N THR A 136 -0.09 -4.38 0.45
CA THR A 136 0.83 -3.76 1.42
C THR A 136 2.26 -4.26 1.26
N VAL A 137 2.45 -5.58 1.14
CA VAL A 137 3.77 -6.16 0.88
C VAL A 137 4.36 -5.63 -0.42
N ALA A 138 3.55 -5.56 -1.47
CA ALA A 138 3.94 -5.01 -2.75
C ALA A 138 4.35 -3.55 -2.62
N MET A 139 3.55 -2.70 -1.96
CA MET A 139 3.87 -1.29 -1.74
C MET A 139 5.19 -1.09 -0.99
N VAL A 140 5.41 -1.82 0.12
CA VAL A 140 6.67 -1.72 0.88
C VAL A 140 7.86 -2.16 0.03
N THR A 141 7.74 -3.29 -0.66
CA THR A 141 8.79 -3.79 -1.56
C THR A 141 9.09 -2.78 -2.67
N PHE A 142 8.05 -2.17 -3.23
CA PHE A 142 8.13 -1.20 -4.30
C PHE A 142 8.87 0.06 -3.85
N VAL A 143 8.49 0.64 -2.71
CA VAL A 143 9.14 1.82 -2.13
C VAL A 143 10.60 1.54 -1.80
N LEU A 144 10.90 0.41 -1.13
CA LEU A 144 12.28 0.06 -0.76
C LEU A 144 13.15 -0.18 -2.00
N THR A 145 12.59 -0.77 -3.06
CA THR A 145 13.28 -0.96 -4.33
C THR A 145 13.61 0.38 -4.98
N ASP A 146 12.64 1.32 -5.04
CA ASP A 146 12.86 2.67 -5.58
C ASP A 146 13.91 3.43 -4.76
N LEU A 147 13.84 3.38 -3.43
CA LEU A 147 14.85 3.99 -2.56
C LEU A 147 16.25 3.36 -2.75
N GLY A 148 16.31 2.06 -3.03
CA GLY A 148 17.55 1.36 -3.36
C GLY A 148 18.16 1.85 -4.67
N ARG A 149 17.33 2.10 -5.69
CA ARG A 149 17.75 2.65 -6.98
C ARG A 149 18.22 4.09 -6.91
N LEU A 150 17.71 4.87 -5.95
CA LEU A 150 18.16 6.24 -5.69
C LEU A 150 19.52 6.34 -4.97
N LYS A 151 20.20 5.22 -4.68
CA LYS A 151 21.53 5.19 -4.03
C LYS A 151 22.71 5.07 -4.98
N GLY A 152 22.51 4.57 -6.20
CA GLY A 152 23.54 4.36 -7.23
C GLY A 152 23.32 5.26 -8.42
#